data_AF-A0A954VTA3-F1
#
_entry.id   AF-A0A954VTA3-F1
#
_cell.length_a   1.000
_cell.length_b   1.000
_cell.length_c   1.000
_cell.angle_alpha   90.00
_cell.angle_beta   90.00
_cell.angle_gamma   90.00
#
_symmetry.space_group_name_H-M   'P 1'
#
loop_
_entity.id
_entity.type
_entity.pdbx_description
1 polymer ?
#
loop_
_entity_poly.entity_id
_entity_poly.type
_entity_poly.pdbx_seq_one_letter_code
_entity_poly.pdbx_strand_id
1 'polypeptide(L)'
;MKRKSQYNRRPGFSLLEVIAAVVVLAVVAAATVAAIAPMREKSRQKLDDHNVSQLNAIVQAYYMEMGRWPDTNLVRLQRDGYADQRRHPTPYGGYYTFDATTQKVVNLNRP
;
A
#
# COMPACT_ATOMS: atom_id res chain seq x y z
N MET A 1 -31.47 52.13 43.72
CA MET A 1 -31.07 51.76 42.34
C MET A 1 -30.68 50.29 42.30
N LYS A 2 -31.42 49.42 41.58
CA LYS A 2 -31.07 47.98 41.42
C LYS A 2 -30.61 47.74 39.98
N ARG A 3 -29.34 47.37 39.78
CA ARG A 3 -28.80 46.97 38.47
C ARG A 3 -29.33 45.58 38.11
N LYS A 4 -30.06 45.48 37.00
CA LYS A 4 -30.47 44.19 36.42
C LYS A 4 -29.24 43.54 35.78
N SER A 5 -28.77 42.41 36.32
CA SER A 5 -27.72 41.61 35.67
C SER A 5 -28.33 40.94 34.43
N GLN A 6 -27.82 41.26 33.25
CA GLN A 6 -28.19 40.56 32.03
C GLN A 6 -27.51 39.20 32.00
N TYR A 7 -28.32 38.13 32.10
CA TYR A 7 -27.85 36.76 31.94
C TYR A 7 -27.63 36.51 30.45
N ASN A 8 -26.37 36.52 30.02
CA ASN A 8 -25.99 36.29 28.64
C ASN A 8 -26.24 34.80 28.28
N ARG A 9 -27.36 34.51 27.60
CA ARG A 9 -27.65 33.14 27.14
C ARG A 9 -26.70 32.80 26.00
N ARG A 10 -25.77 31.87 26.24
CA ARG A 10 -24.93 31.30 25.17
C ARG A 10 -25.84 30.50 24.24
N PRO A 11 -25.82 30.73 22.92
CA PRO A 11 -26.57 29.90 21.99
C PRO A 11 -26.04 28.46 22.06
N GLY A 12 -26.94 27.50 22.27
CA GLY A 12 -26.63 26.07 22.21
C GLY A 12 -26.67 25.57 20.77
N PHE A 13 -26.06 24.41 20.53
CA PHE A 13 -26.07 23.74 19.22
C PHE A 13 -27.50 23.41 18.78
N SER A 14 -27.84 23.74 17.54
CA SER A 14 -29.13 23.37 16.95
C SER A 14 -29.10 21.94 16.42
N LEU A 15 -30.20 21.20 16.57
CA LEU A 15 -30.32 19.85 15.99
C LEU A 15 -30.16 19.86 14.46
N LEU A 16 -30.65 20.92 13.80
CA LEU A 16 -30.49 21.10 12.35
C LEU A 16 -29.02 21.24 11.95
N GLU A 17 -28.22 21.89 12.79
CA GLU A 17 -26.80 22.10 12.54
C GLU A 17 -26.03 20.78 12.62
N VAL A 18 -26.40 19.92 13.57
CA VAL A 18 -25.85 18.56 13.69
C VAL A 18 -26.24 17.70 12.48
N ILE A 19 -27.50 17.74 12.05
CA ILE A 19 -27.96 16.96 10.88
C ILE A 19 -27.24 17.43 9.62
N ALA A 20 -27.14 18.74 9.39
CA ALA A 20 -26.42 19.30 8.27
C ALA A 20 -24.94 18.86 8.27
N ALA A 21 -24.28 18.89 9.43
CA ALA A 21 -22.89 18.43 9.56
C ALA A 21 -22.74 16.94 9.21
N VAL A 22 -23.62 16.06 9.72
CA VAL A 22 -23.57 14.62 9.44
C VAL A 22 -23.78 14.33 7.96
N VAL A 23 -24.69 15.05 7.29
CA VAL A 23 -24.92 14.90 5.85
C VAL A 23 -23.66 15.26 5.06
N VAL A 24 -23.02 16.40 5.37
CA VAL A 24 -21.77 16.79 4.71
C VAL A 24 -20.68 15.74 4.94
N LEU A 25 -20.53 15.24 6.18
CA LEU A 25 -19.55 14.20 6.50
C LEU A 25 -19.80 12.90 5.72
N ALA A 26 -21.06 12.46 5.59
CA ALA A 26 -21.41 11.26 4.84
C ALA A 26 -21.06 11.39 3.35
N VAL A 27 -21.36 12.53 2.74
CA VAL A 27 -21.05 12.81 1.33
C VAL A 27 -19.54 12.83 1.10
N VAL A 28 -18.79 13.53 1.96
CA VAL A 28 -17.32 13.60 1.86
C VAL A 28 -16.70 12.22 2.04
N ALA A 29 -17.15 11.44 3.04
CA ALA A 29 -16.65 10.08 3.25
C ALA A 29 -16.87 9.19 2.02
N ALA A 30 -18.08 9.20 1.44
CA ALA A 30 -18.37 8.44 0.24
C ALA A 30 -17.48 8.84 -0.96
N ALA A 31 -17.31 10.15 -1.19
CA ALA A 31 -16.46 10.66 -2.27
C ALA A 31 -14.98 10.26 -2.09
N THR A 32 -14.46 10.28 -0.85
CA THR A 32 -13.06 9.88 -0.58
C THR A 32 -12.80 8.40 -0.88
N VAL A 33 -13.72 7.50 -0.52
CA VAL A 33 -13.59 6.07 -0.81
C VAL A 33 -13.56 5.82 -2.32
N ALA A 34 -14.49 6.47 -3.05
CA ALA A 34 -14.57 6.34 -4.51
C ALA A 34 -13.28 6.83 -5.20
N ALA A 35 -12.66 7.89 -4.70
CA ALA A 35 -11.41 8.43 -5.26
C ALA A 35 -10.19 7.54 -4.99
N ILE A 36 -10.10 6.94 -3.80
CA ILE A 36 -8.91 6.19 -3.36
C ILE A 36 -8.83 4.78 -3.97
N ALA A 37 -9.97 4.13 -4.21
CA ALA A 37 -10.01 2.75 -4.73
C ALA A 37 -9.17 2.53 -6.02
N PRO A 38 -9.33 3.32 -7.11
CA PRO A 38 -8.50 3.15 -8.31
C PRO A 38 -7.04 3.55 -8.08
N MET A 39 -6.77 4.50 -7.19
CA MET A 39 -5.39 4.90 -6.85
C MET A 39 -4.63 3.76 -6.17
N ARG A 40 -5.29 3.03 -5.25
CA ARG A 40 -4.68 1.89 -4.56
C ARG A 40 -4.27 0.79 -5.53
N GLU A 41 -5.12 0.47 -6.49
CA GLU A 41 -4.81 -0.56 -7.48
C GLU A 41 -3.67 -0.14 -8.39
N LYS A 42 -3.69 1.10 -8.89
CA LYS A 42 -2.57 1.65 -9.68
C LYS A 42 -1.26 1.67 -8.90
N SER A 43 -1.30 1.99 -7.60
CA SER A 43 -0.12 1.94 -6.74
C SER A 43 0.39 0.52 -6.55
N ARG A 44 -0.49 -0.47 -6.36
CA ARG A 44 -0.08 -1.89 -6.27
C ARG A 44 0.61 -2.36 -7.55
N GLN A 45 0.07 -2.03 -8.72
CA GLN A 45 0.67 -2.37 -10.01
C GLN A 45 2.07 -1.75 -10.16
N LYS A 46 2.21 -0.46 -9.85
CA LYS A 46 3.52 0.21 -9.90
C LYS A 46 4.54 -0.35 -8.91
N LEU A 47 4.09 -0.69 -7.70
CA LEU A 47 4.94 -1.34 -6.70
C LEU A 47 5.36 -2.72 -7.18
N ASP A 48 4.46 -3.47 -7.80
CA ASP A 48 4.78 -4.77 -8.39
C ASP A 48 5.81 -4.67 -9.50
N ASP A 49 5.60 -3.78 -10.47
CA ASP A 49 6.54 -3.54 -11.58
C ASP A 49 7.92 -3.13 -11.05
N HIS A 50 7.96 -2.26 -10.03
CA HIS A 50 9.21 -1.84 -9.39
C HIS A 50 9.91 -3.00 -8.68
N ASN A 51 9.19 -3.77 -7.87
CA ASN A 51 9.74 -4.92 -7.15
C ASN A 51 10.29 -5.98 -8.12
N VAL A 52 9.56 -6.29 -9.20
CA VAL A 52 10.02 -7.24 -10.23
C VAL A 52 11.29 -6.72 -10.89
N SER A 53 11.36 -5.44 -11.25
CA SER A 53 12.56 -4.84 -11.84
C SER A 53 13.75 -4.90 -10.89
N GLN A 54 13.54 -4.54 -9.62
CA GLN A 54 14.59 -4.56 -8.60
C GLN A 54 15.10 -5.98 -8.33
N LEU A 55 14.19 -6.93 -8.13
CA LEU A 55 14.56 -8.33 -7.90
C LEU A 55 15.26 -8.94 -9.10
N ASN A 56 14.84 -8.63 -10.33
CA ASN A 56 15.55 -9.07 -11.52
C ASN A 56 17.00 -8.54 -11.57
N ALA A 57 17.23 -7.28 -11.21
CA ALA A 57 18.58 -6.72 -11.14
C ALA A 57 19.44 -7.45 -10.09
N ILE A 58 18.88 -7.73 -8.90
CA ILE A 58 19.55 -8.49 -7.84
C ILE A 58 19.88 -9.91 -8.30
N VAL A 59 18.93 -10.58 -8.95
CA VAL A 59 19.10 -11.95 -9.45
C VAL A 59 20.16 -12.02 -10.55
N GLN A 60 20.22 -11.02 -11.43
CA GLN A 60 21.27 -10.90 -12.43
C GLN A 60 22.64 -10.69 -11.80
N ALA A 61 22.77 -9.80 -10.82
CA ALA A 61 24.01 -9.60 -10.08
C ALA A 61 24.47 -10.89 -9.38
N TYR A 62 23.54 -11.58 -8.71
CA TYR A 62 23.80 -12.88 -8.08
C TYR A 62 24.31 -13.92 -9.10
N TYR A 63 23.71 -14.00 -10.29
CA TYR A 63 24.18 -14.91 -11.34
C TYR A 63 25.58 -14.55 -11.82
N MET A 64 25.88 -13.27 -12.00
CA MET A 64 27.20 -12.80 -12.45
C MET A 64 28.32 -13.14 -11.45
N GLU A 65 28.03 -13.11 -10.16
CA GLU A 65 29.01 -13.36 -9.10
C GLU A 65 29.11 -14.84 -8.71
N MET A 66 27.97 -15.55 -8.62
CA MET A 66 27.92 -16.94 -8.15
C MET A 66 27.94 -17.98 -9.28
N GLY A 67 27.77 -17.55 -10.54
CA GLY A 67 27.71 -18.42 -11.71
C GLY A 67 26.49 -19.34 -11.76
N ARG A 68 25.46 -19.09 -10.93
CA ARG A 68 24.25 -19.91 -10.84
C ARG A 68 23.04 -19.05 -10.54
N TRP A 69 21.87 -19.46 -11.01
CA TRP A 69 20.61 -18.81 -10.68
C TRP A 69 20.18 -19.11 -9.23
N PRO A 70 19.38 -18.23 -8.61
CA PRO A 70 18.83 -18.47 -7.27
C PRO A 70 17.80 -19.61 -7.27
N ASP A 71 17.39 -20.05 -6.08
CA ASP A 71 16.28 -20.97 -5.93
C ASP A 71 14.94 -20.31 -6.32
N THR A 72 13.94 -21.12 -6.68
CA THR A 72 12.60 -20.67 -7.08
C THR A 72 11.96 -19.71 -6.06
N ASN A 73 12.23 -19.87 -4.77
CA ASN A 73 11.66 -19.05 -3.71
C ASN A 73 12.52 -17.83 -3.34
N LEU A 74 13.65 -17.62 -4.04
CA LEU A 74 14.59 -16.52 -3.81
C LEU A 74 15.21 -16.49 -2.41
N VAL A 75 15.15 -17.59 -1.65
CA VAL A 75 15.60 -17.64 -0.25
C VAL A 75 17.13 -17.54 -0.17
N ARG A 76 17.83 -18.06 -1.17
CA ARG A 76 19.30 -17.99 -1.24
C ARG A 76 19.81 -16.57 -1.39
N LEU A 77 19.04 -15.66 -1.99
CA LEU A 77 19.47 -14.26 -2.10
C LEU A 77 19.74 -13.67 -0.72
N GLN A 78 18.86 -13.93 0.26
CA GLN A 78 19.05 -13.43 1.61
C GLN A 78 20.17 -14.15 2.36
N ARG A 79 20.25 -15.48 2.21
CA ARG A 79 21.30 -16.27 2.86
C ARG A 79 22.70 -15.86 2.39
N ASP A 80 22.82 -15.55 1.10
CA ASP A 80 24.09 -15.24 0.45
C ASP A 80 24.35 -13.71 0.42
N GLY A 81 23.49 -12.89 1.08
CA GLY A 81 23.74 -11.46 1.35
C GLY A 81 23.24 -10.44 0.32
N TYR A 82 22.46 -10.86 -0.67
CA TYR A 82 21.95 -10.01 -1.75
C TYR A 82 20.56 -9.40 -1.48
N ALA A 83 19.87 -9.85 -0.44
CA ALA A 83 18.55 -9.36 -0.06
C ALA A 83 18.37 -9.35 1.46
N ASP A 84 17.63 -8.39 1.98
CA ASP A 84 17.34 -8.31 3.43
C ASP A 84 16.28 -9.33 3.87
N GLN A 85 15.39 -9.71 2.96
CA GLN A 85 14.21 -10.51 3.25
C GLN A 85 14.38 -11.95 2.78
N ARG A 86 14.07 -12.90 3.66
CA ARG A 86 14.12 -14.34 3.34
C ARG A 86 13.17 -14.73 2.20
N ARG A 87 12.02 -14.07 2.11
CA ARG A 87 11.06 -14.21 1.01
C ARG A 87 10.53 -12.82 0.67
N HIS A 88 10.18 -12.62 -0.59
CA HIS A 88 9.80 -11.32 -1.12
C HIS A 88 8.28 -11.29 -1.32
N PRO A 89 7.50 -10.65 -0.43
CA PRO A 89 6.05 -10.64 -0.51
C PRO A 89 5.57 -9.74 -1.65
N THR A 90 4.44 -10.10 -2.26
CA THR A 90 3.86 -9.30 -3.34
C THR A 90 2.79 -8.33 -2.80
N PRO A 91 2.47 -7.23 -3.52
CA PRO A 91 1.37 -6.31 -3.14
C PRO A 91 -0.03 -6.95 -3.14
N TYR A 92 -0.15 -8.15 -3.72
CA TYR A 92 -1.40 -8.90 -3.89
C TYR A 92 -1.52 -10.08 -2.90
N GLY A 93 -0.50 -10.30 -2.06
CA GLY A 93 -0.36 -11.51 -1.25
C GLY A 93 0.53 -12.55 -1.91
N GLY A 94 0.95 -13.56 -1.15
CA GLY A 94 1.94 -14.53 -1.61
C GLY A 94 3.34 -13.92 -1.79
N TYR A 95 4.18 -14.59 -2.56
CA TYR A 95 5.60 -14.25 -2.74
C TYR A 95 6.01 -14.27 -4.21
N TYR A 96 7.00 -13.46 -4.56
CA TYR A 96 7.68 -13.53 -5.86
C TYR A 96 8.42 -14.85 -5.99
N THR A 97 8.46 -15.36 -7.22
CA THR A 97 9.17 -16.59 -7.56
C THR A 97 10.11 -16.38 -8.73
N PHE A 98 11.22 -17.11 -8.75
CA PHE A 98 12.09 -17.16 -9.91
C PHE A 98 11.63 -18.25 -10.88
N ASP A 99 11.38 -17.88 -12.13
CA ASP A 99 11.16 -18.81 -13.22
C ASP A 99 12.49 -19.12 -13.91
N ALA A 100 12.94 -20.37 -13.77
CA ALA A 100 14.19 -20.85 -14.36
C ALA A 100 14.15 -20.94 -15.90
N THR A 101 12.96 -21.00 -16.50
CA THR A 101 12.79 -21.09 -17.95
C THR A 101 12.99 -19.74 -18.60
N THR A 102 12.36 -18.71 -18.04
CA THR A 102 12.46 -17.33 -18.55
C THR A 102 13.60 -16.53 -17.91
N GLN A 103 14.27 -17.10 -16.89
CA GLN A 103 15.33 -16.48 -16.09
C GLN A 103 14.91 -15.13 -15.48
N LYS A 104 13.65 -15.04 -15.07
CA LYS A 104 13.05 -13.82 -14.55
C LYS A 104 12.27 -14.10 -13.28
N VAL A 105 12.20 -13.07 -12.45
CA VAL A 105 11.30 -13.01 -11.32
C VAL A 105 9.90 -12.72 -11.83
N VAL A 106 8.94 -13.51 -11.36
CA VAL A 106 7.53 -13.43 -11.73
C VAL A 106 6.66 -13.32 -10.48
N ASN A 107 5.52 -12.63 -10.64
CA ASN A 107 4.47 -12.58 -9.65
C ASN A 107 3.27 -13.40 -10.13
N LEU A 108 3.06 -14.58 -9.54
CA LEU A 108 1.92 -15.45 -9.86
C LEU A 108 0.59 -14.98 -9.23
N ASN A 109 0.64 -13.98 -8.34
CA ASN A 109 -0.52 -13.43 -7.62
C ASN A 109 -1.00 -12.11 -8.23
N ARG A 110 -0.41 -11.66 -9.34
CA ARG A 110 -0.88 -10.48 -10.06
C ARG A 110 -2.20 -10.82 -10.77
N PRO A 111 -3.26 -10.01 -10.61
CA PRO A 111 -4.55 -10.24 -11.24
C PRO A 111 -4.53 -9.99 -12.75
#